data_AF-T0ZMJ7-F1
#
_entry.id   AF-T0ZMJ7-F1
#
_cell.length_a   1.000
_cell.length_b   1.000
_cell.length_c   1.000
_cell.angle_alpha   90.00
_cell.angle_beta   90.00
_cell.angle_gamma   90.00
#
_symmetry.space_group_name_H-M   'P 1'
#
loop_
_entity.id
_entity.type
_entity.pdbx_description
1 polymer ?
#
loop_
_entity_poly.entity_id
_entity_poly.type
_entity_poly.pdbx_seq_one_letter_code
_entity_poly.pdbx_strand_id
1 'polypeptide(L)'
;MISTSILLAIVLAPLIGALLAGLLRKQIGRVGAHSVTILGVGIACGLSLWVFWQLVWGGAAIYNHNIYTWFQIGSIGAHVGFQIDRLSALMMVVVSFVSLMVHIYTVGYMAEDDGYQRFFSYTALFTFFMLMLVMSNNFLQLFFGWEGVGWCRIC
;
A
#
# COMPACT_ATOMS: atom_id res chain seq x y z
N MET A 1 0.06 19.04 8.12
CA MET A 1 0.17 19.41 6.69
C MET A 1 0.41 18.13 5.93
N ILE A 2 -0.40 17.87 4.90
CA ILE A 2 -0.25 16.67 4.07
C ILE A 2 0.94 16.92 3.15
N SER A 3 1.97 16.10 3.28
CA SER A 3 3.19 16.19 2.49
C SER A 3 3.34 14.94 1.62
N THR A 4 3.86 15.12 0.41
CA THR A 4 4.10 14.04 -0.55
C THR A 4 4.89 12.87 0.07
N SER A 5 5.86 13.19 0.92
CA SER A 5 6.69 12.20 1.62
C SER A 5 5.89 11.24 2.50
N ILE A 6 4.80 11.70 3.10
CA ILE A 6 3.97 10.88 4.00
C ILE A 6 3.12 9.91 3.17
N LEU A 7 2.62 10.36 2.02
CA LEU A 7 1.87 9.53 1.09
C LEU A 7 2.75 8.46 0.44
N LEU A 8 3.96 8.85 0.05
CA LEU A 8 4.98 7.90 -0.40
C LEU A 8 5.32 6.90 0.70
N ALA A 9 5.46 7.33 1.96
CA ALA A 9 5.73 6.41 3.06
C ALA A 9 4.59 5.39 3.26
N ILE A 10 3.33 5.80 3.12
CA ILE A 10 2.16 4.88 3.22
C ILE A 10 2.22 3.79 2.14
N VAL A 11 2.57 4.16 0.91
CA VAL A 11 2.68 3.20 -0.20
C VAL A 11 3.94 2.33 -0.06
N LEU A 12 5.08 2.93 0.25
CA LEU A 12 6.37 2.25 0.24
C LEU A 12 6.57 1.34 1.46
N ALA A 13 5.93 1.62 2.60
CA ALA A 13 6.04 0.78 3.79
C ALA A 13 5.65 -0.70 3.54
N PRO A 14 4.46 -1.02 2.98
CA PRO A 14 4.11 -2.39 2.65
C PRO A 14 4.95 -2.97 1.51
N LEU A 15 5.43 -2.15 0.56
CA LEU A 15 6.33 -2.61 -0.50
C LEU A 15 7.67 -3.08 0.06
N ILE A 16 8.27 -2.32 0.98
CA ILE A 16 9.49 -2.70 1.68
C ILE A 16 9.24 -3.95 2.51
N GLY A 17 8.09 -4.03 3.20
CA GLY A 17 7.67 -5.22 3.94
C GLY A 17 7.62 -6.46 3.06
N ALA A 18 7.05 -6.34 1.86
CA ALA A 18 6.98 -7.42 0.89
C ALA A 18 8.35 -7.81 0.32
N LEU A 19 9.17 -6.84 -0.08
CA LEU A 19 10.51 -7.09 -0.62
C LEU A 19 11.40 -7.79 0.40
N LEU A 20 11.36 -7.36 1.66
CA LEU A 20 12.12 -8.00 2.74
C LEU A 20 11.62 -9.43 3.00
N ALA A 21 10.30 -9.66 3.06
CA ALA A 21 9.75 -11.01 3.23
C ALA A 21 10.02 -11.94 2.03
N GLY A 22 10.02 -11.40 0.81
CA GLY A 22 10.20 -12.15 -0.43
C GLY A 22 11.67 -12.43 -0.80
N LEU A 23 12.54 -11.41 -0.78
CA LEU A 23 13.95 -11.53 -1.19
C LEU A 23 14.83 -12.11 -0.10
N LEU A 24 14.59 -11.78 1.16
CA LEU A 24 15.41 -12.26 2.28
C LEU A 24 14.83 -13.54 2.91
N ARG A 25 14.09 -14.33 2.11
CA ARG A 25 13.48 -15.61 2.46
C ARG A 25 14.43 -16.52 3.26
N LYS A 26 15.69 -16.61 2.84
CA LYS A 26 16.72 -17.46 3.48
C LYS A 26 17.36 -16.86 4.73
N GLN A 27 17.34 -15.53 4.93
CA GLN A 27 18.09 -14.86 6.00
C GLN A 27 17.23 -14.44 7.20
N ILE A 28 15.95 -14.16 7.00
CA ILE A 28 15.09 -13.57 8.05
C ILE A 28 14.34 -14.63 8.91
N GLY A 29 14.31 -15.89 8.47
CA GLY A 29 13.56 -16.94 9.15
C GLY A 29 12.05 -16.70 9.18
N ARG A 30 11.29 -17.58 9.85
CA ARG A 30 9.82 -17.50 9.94
C ARG A 30 9.34 -16.29 10.76
N VAL A 31 10.08 -15.92 11.82
CA VAL A 31 9.67 -14.87 12.77
C VAL A 31 9.83 -13.46 12.22
N GLY A 32 10.95 -13.19 11.53
CA GLY A 32 11.17 -11.86 10.99
C GLY A 32 10.29 -11.54 9.78
N ALA A 33 9.87 -12.55 9.00
CA ALA A 33 9.06 -12.34 7.80
C ALA A 33 7.65 -11.80 8.12
N HIS A 34 6.99 -12.33 9.16
CA HIS A 34 5.71 -11.78 9.59
C HIS A 34 5.88 -10.47 10.36
N SER A 35 6.92 -10.35 11.19
CA SER A 35 7.13 -9.14 11.99
C SER A 35 7.37 -7.91 11.09
N VAL A 36 8.16 -8.06 10.02
CA VAL A 36 8.45 -6.97 9.08
C VAL A 36 7.23 -6.59 8.24
N THR A 37 6.42 -7.56 7.79
CA THR A 37 5.20 -7.28 7.01
C THR A 37 4.11 -6.65 7.88
N ILE A 38 3.90 -7.15 9.10
CA ILE A 38 2.95 -6.56 10.07
C ILE A 38 3.38 -5.14 10.44
N LEU A 39 4.67 -4.89 10.69
CA LEU A 39 5.16 -3.54 10.95
C LEU A 39 4.96 -2.62 9.74
N GLY A 40 5.25 -3.08 8.51
CA GLY A 40 5.05 -2.30 7.29
C GLY A 40 3.58 -1.89 7.09
N VAL A 41 2.66 -2.84 7.23
CA VAL A 41 1.21 -2.58 7.12
C VAL A 41 0.69 -1.77 8.30
N GLY A 42 1.23 -1.99 9.50
CA GLY A 42 0.92 -1.21 10.71
C GLY A 42 1.30 0.27 10.58
N ILE A 43 2.48 0.55 10.03
CA ILE A 43 2.91 1.92 9.72
C ILE A 43 1.98 2.55 8.69
N ALA A 44 1.63 1.82 7.62
CA ALA A 44 0.69 2.32 6.61
C ALA A 44 -0.70 2.62 7.20
N CYS A 45 -1.19 1.79 8.12
CA CYS A 45 -2.46 1.99 8.82
C CYS A 45 -2.42 3.18 9.79
N GLY A 46 -1.33 3.36 10.53
CA GLY A 46 -1.17 4.52 11.42
C GLY A 46 -1.10 5.83 10.66
N LEU A 47 -0.33 5.85 9.57
CA LEU A 47 -0.22 7.02 8.70
C LEU A 47 -1.51 7.32 7.93
N SER A 48 -2.26 6.31 7.48
CA SER A 48 -3.56 6.52 6.82
C SER A 48 -4.60 7.14 7.76
N LEU A 49 -4.67 6.67 9.01
CA LEU A 49 -5.50 7.28 10.07
C LEU A 49 -5.10 8.74 10.35
N TRP A 50 -3.81 9.03 10.37
CA TRP A 50 -3.31 10.39 10.58
C TRP A 50 -3.68 11.33 9.42
N VAL A 51 -3.58 10.87 8.17
CA VAL A 51 -4.03 11.62 6.98
C VAL A 51 -5.54 11.85 7.02
N PHE A 52 -6.32 10.82 7.38
CA PHE A 52 -7.78 10.93 7.52
C PHE A 52 -8.17 11.95 8.59
N TRP A 53 -7.54 11.92 9.76
CA TRP A 53 -7.77 12.90 10.82
C TRP A 53 -7.49 14.33 10.35
N GLN A 54 -6.39 14.55 9.62
CA GLN A 54 -6.07 15.87 9.07
C GLN A 54 -7.08 16.37 8.04
N LEU A 55 -7.65 15.48 7.23
CA LEU A 55 -8.63 15.85 6.20
C LEU A 55 -10.02 16.14 6.78
N VAL A 56 -10.42 15.44 7.84
CA VAL A 56 -11.75 15.57 8.47
C VAL A 56 -11.79 16.66 9.54
N TRP A 57 -10.85 16.63 10.49
CA TRP A 57 -10.80 17.59 11.60
C TRP A 57 -9.85 18.76 11.36
N GLY A 58 -8.79 18.55 10.58
CA GLY A 58 -7.78 19.58 10.31
C GLY A 58 -8.14 20.56 9.19
N GLY A 59 -9.28 20.38 8.51
CA GLY A 59 -9.70 21.25 7.41
C GLY A 59 -8.73 21.31 6.23
N ALA A 60 -7.81 20.32 6.13
CA ALA A 60 -6.79 20.32 5.09
C ALA A 60 -7.42 20.25 3.69
N ALA A 61 -6.96 21.11 2.78
CA ALA A 61 -7.41 21.14 1.40
C ALA A 61 -7.08 19.82 0.69
N ILE A 62 -7.87 19.51 -0.33
CA ILE A 62 -7.67 18.35 -1.22
C ILE A 62 -6.24 18.38 -1.73
N TYR A 63 -5.52 17.27 -1.51
CA TYR A 63 -4.13 17.16 -1.95
C TYR A 63 -4.10 16.54 -3.34
N ASN A 64 -3.88 17.35 -4.37
CA ASN A 64 -3.74 16.91 -5.76
C ASN A 64 -2.39 17.38 -6.28
N HIS A 65 -1.37 16.53 -6.19
CA HIS A 65 -0.04 16.80 -6.71
C HIS A 65 0.43 15.68 -7.63
N ASN A 66 0.86 16.07 -8.83
CA ASN A 66 1.55 15.20 -9.77
C ASN A 66 3.02 15.08 -9.36
N ILE A 67 3.47 13.86 -9.07
CA ILE A 67 4.83 13.57 -8.60
C ILE A 67 5.74 13.26 -9.77
N TYR A 68 5.25 12.49 -10.73
CA TYR A 68 6.07 12.02 -11.84
C TYR A 68 5.26 11.95 -13.13
N THR A 69 5.73 12.58 -14.19
CA THR A 69 5.11 12.53 -15.51
C THR A 69 5.70 11.34 -16.28
N TRP A 70 4.94 10.24 -16.39
CA TRP A 70 5.41 9.04 -17.12
C TRP A 70 5.58 9.33 -18.61
N PHE A 71 4.60 10.00 -19.19
CA PHE A 71 4.62 10.34 -20.60
C PHE A 71 3.68 11.51 -20.87
N GLN A 72 4.05 12.38 -21.81
CA GLN A 72 3.24 13.52 -22.21
C GLN A 72 3.28 13.66 -23.74
N ILE A 73 2.15 13.36 -24.41
CA ILE A 73 1.94 13.69 -25.82
C ILE A 73 0.91 14.82 -25.87
N GLY A 74 1.35 16.01 -26.25
CA GLY A 74 0.46 17.16 -26.41
C GLY A 74 -0.30 17.47 -25.11
N SER A 75 -1.63 17.38 -25.15
CA SER A 75 -2.53 17.63 -24.01
C SER A 75 -2.88 16.38 -23.18
N ILE A 76 -2.47 15.19 -23.60
CA ILE A 76 -2.74 13.93 -22.90
C ILE A 76 -1.45 13.45 -22.26
N GLY A 77 -1.35 13.64 -20.94
CA GLY A 77 -0.22 13.21 -20.13
C GLY A 77 -0.63 12.11 -19.16
N ALA A 78 0.10 10.99 -19.18
CA ALA A 78 0.02 10.00 -18.12
C ALA A 78 0.96 10.46 -17.00
N HIS A 79 0.38 10.79 -15.85
CA HIS A 79 1.11 11.26 -14.68
C HIS A 79 0.81 10.35 -13.49
N VAL A 80 1.83 10.03 -12.70
CA VAL A 80 1.65 9.48 -11.37
C VAL A 80 1.42 10.67 -10.45
N GLY A 81 0.15 10.88 -10.13
CA GLY A 81 -0.31 11.92 -9.21
C GLY A 81 -1.03 11.28 -8.05
N PHE A 82 -0.81 11.84 -6.86
CA PHE A 82 -1.63 11.48 -5.71
C PHE A 82 -2.76 12.48 -5.59
N GLN A 83 -3.97 11.96 -5.73
CA GLN A 83 -5.19 12.67 -5.42
C GLN A 83 -5.79 12.10 -4.13
N ILE A 84 -5.77 12.91 -3.07
CA ILE A 84 -6.34 12.54 -1.78
C ILE A 84 -7.49 13.47 -1.43
N ASP A 85 -8.67 12.92 -1.63
CA ASP A 85 -9.95 13.44 -1.19
C ASP A 85 -10.43 12.71 0.06
N ARG A 86 -11.50 13.24 0.68
CA ARG A 86 -12.14 12.62 1.87
C ARG A 86 -12.58 11.18 1.62
N LEU A 87 -13.08 10.90 0.41
CA LEU A 87 -13.47 9.55 0.01
C LEU A 87 -12.24 8.63 -0.10
N SER A 88 -11.19 9.04 -0.81
CA SER A 88 -9.97 8.25 -0.96
C SER A 88 -9.27 8.02 0.38
N ALA A 89 -9.24 9.01 1.27
CA ALA A 89 -8.68 8.87 2.61
C ALA A 89 -9.44 7.82 3.45
N LEU A 90 -10.77 7.80 3.39
CA LEU A 90 -11.57 6.77 4.05
C LEU A 90 -11.25 5.38 3.48
N MET A 91 -11.18 5.25 2.16
CA MET A 91 -10.86 3.98 1.51
C MET A 91 -9.45 3.48 1.86
N MET A 92 -8.46 4.38 1.96
CA MET A 92 -7.11 4.03 2.43
C MET A 92 -7.12 3.45 3.85
N VAL A 93 -7.88 4.07 4.76
CA VAL A 93 -8.01 3.56 6.14
C VAL A 93 -8.64 2.17 6.14
N VAL A 94 -9.76 1.98 5.44
CA VAL A 94 -10.45 0.69 5.37
C VAL A 94 -9.53 -0.40 4.79
N VAL A 95 -8.85 -0.12 3.66
CA VAL A 95 -7.93 -1.08 3.02
C VAL A 95 -6.78 -1.42 3.96
N SER A 96 -6.12 -0.43 4.56
CA SER A 96 -4.98 -0.67 5.46
C SER A 96 -5.38 -1.43 6.73
N PHE A 97 -6.57 -1.15 7.27
CA PHE A 97 -7.10 -1.83 8.45
C PHE A 97 -7.48 -3.29 8.17
N VAL A 98 -8.23 -3.55 7.11
CA VAL A 98 -8.57 -4.92 6.69
C VAL A 98 -7.30 -5.72 6.40
N SER A 99 -6.33 -5.08 5.72
CA SER A 99 -5.05 -5.71 5.44
C SER A 99 -4.28 -6.08 6.71
N LEU A 100 -4.25 -5.20 7.72
CA LEU A 100 -3.61 -5.47 9.01
C LEU A 100 -4.26 -6.67 9.69
N MET A 101 -5.60 -6.71 9.71
CA MET A 101 -6.35 -7.83 10.29
C MET A 101 -6.04 -9.15 9.58
N VAL A 102 -5.97 -9.14 8.24
CA VAL A 102 -5.59 -10.33 7.45
C VAL A 102 -4.18 -10.78 7.79
N HIS A 103 -3.21 -9.88 7.92
CA HIS A 103 -1.83 -10.24 8.30
C HIS A 103 -1.77 -10.87 9.69
N ILE A 104 -2.53 -10.37 10.68
CA ILE A 104 -2.58 -10.99 12.01
C ILE A 104 -3.23 -12.37 11.95
N TYR A 105 -4.35 -12.50 11.22
CA TYR A 105 -5.06 -13.76 11.08
C TYR A 105 -4.19 -14.85 10.44
N THR A 106 -3.43 -14.50 9.40
CA THR A 106 -2.62 -15.46 8.64
C THR A 106 -1.38 -15.92 9.41
N VAL A 107 -0.90 -15.16 10.39
CA VAL A 107 0.18 -15.60 11.30
C VAL A 107 -0.23 -16.86 12.05
N GLY A 108 -1.45 -16.88 12.61
CA GLY A 108 -1.97 -18.02 13.35
C GLY A 108 -2.40 -19.16 12.44
N TYR A 109 -2.97 -18.85 11.27
CA TYR A 109 -3.47 -19.86 10.34
C TYR A 109 -2.35 -20.67 9.64
N MET A 110 -1.27 -20.02 9.23
CA MET A 110 -0.18 -20.66 8.46
C MET A 110 1.05 -21.01 9.32
N ALA A 111 0.93 -21.05 10.65
CA ALA A 111 2.07 -21.27 11.54
C ALA A 111 2.84 -22.58 11.27
N GLU A 112 2.15 -23.59 10.74
CA GLU A 112 2.67 -24.94 10.48
C GLU A 112 3.13 -25.17 9.02
N ASP A 113 2.91 -24.22 8.10
CA ASP A 113 3.14 -24.41 6.66
C ASP A 113 4.49 -23.88 6.15
N ASP A 114 5.16 -24.65 5.27
CA ASP A 114 6.47 -24.31 4.69
C ASP A 114 6.44 -23.15 3.67
N GLY A 115 5.24 -22.80 3.18
CA GLY A 115 4.99 -21.70 2.24
C GLY A 115 4.98 -20.30 2.87
N TYR A 116 5.06 -20.20 4.19
CA TYR A 116 4.80 -18.99 4.99
C TYR A 116 5.34 -17.68 4.37
N GLN A 117 6.64 -17.61 4.08
CA GLN A 117 7.29 -16.37 3.65
C GLN A 117 6.82 -15.85 2.28
N ARG A 118 6.46 -16.76 1.36
CA ARG A 118 5.93 -16.35 0.04
C ARG A 118 4.55 -15.74 0.19
N PHE A 119 3.70 -16.39 0.99
CA PHE A 119 2.34 -15.93 1.26
C PHE A 119 2.34 -14.53 1.93
N PHE A 120 3.23 -14.30 2.90
CA PHE A 120 3.37 -12.97 3.52
C PHE A 120 3.86 -11.90 2.54
N SER A 121 4.81 -12.24 1.66
CA SER A 121 5.27 -11.33 0.61
C SER A 121 4.14 -10.94 -0.36
N TYR A 122 3.33 -11.90 -0.80
CA TYR A 122 2.21 -11.64 -1.70
C TYR A 122 1.12 -10.81 -1.00
N THR A 123 0.73 -11.17 0.22
CA THR A 123 -0.26 -10.39 0.96
C THR A 123 0.19 -8.94 1.13
N ALA A 124 1.47 -8.67 1.43
CA ALA A 124 1.99 -7.32 1.51
C ALA A 124 2.03 -6.60 0.13
N LEU A 125 2.40 -7.28 -0.96
CA LEU A 125 2.32 -6.74 -2.33
C LEU A 125 0.89 -6.38 -2.73
N PHE A 126 -0.09 -7.19 -2.34
CA PHE A 126 -1.50 -6.90 -2.57
C PHE A 126 -1.90 -5.58 -1.91
N THR A 127 -1.48 -5.33 -0.67
CA THR A 127 -1.77 -4.05 0.01
C THR A 127 -1.15 -2.85 -0.70
N PHE A 128 0.06 -3.01 -1.24
CA PHE A 128 0.75 -1.97 -2.01
C PHE A 128 -0.03 -1.60 -3.27
N PHE A 129 -0.41 -2.59 -4.10
CA PHE A 129 -1.17 -2.33 -5.32
C PHE A 129 -2.54 -1.75 -5.02
N MET A 130 -3.20 -2.20 -3.94
CA MET A 130 -4.48 -1.66 -3.51
C MET A 130 -4.37 -0.18 -3.08
N LEU A 131 -3.34 0.18 -2.31
CA LEU A 131 -3.10 1.58 -1.92
C LEU A 131 -2.76 2.46 -3.14
N MET A 132 -2.00 1.93 -4.09
CA MET A 132 -1.63 2.65 -5.31
C MET A 132 -2.85 2.88 -6.24
N LEU A 133 -3.81 1.95 -6.27
CA LEU A 133 -5.10 2.11 -6.95
C LEU A 133 -5.94 3.22 -6.31
N VAL A 134 -6.09 3.20 -4.98
CA VAL A 134 -6.94 4.18 -4.27
C VAL A 134 -6.41 5.62 -4.39
N MET A 135 -5.09 5.81 -4.47
CA MET A 135 -4.48 7.14 -4.63
C MET A 135 -4.30 7.57 -6.09
N SER A 136 -4.79 6.79 -7.05
CA SER A 136 -4.61 7.07 -8.47
C SER A 136 -5.38 8.32 -8.93
N ASN A 137 -4.68 9.24 -9.57
CA ASN A 137 -5.26 10.42 -10.23
C ASN A 137 -5.63 10.16 -11.71
N ASN A 138 -5.10 9.10 -12.34
CA ASN A 138 -5.25 8.86 -13.79
C ASN A 138 -5.72 7.44 -14.09
N PHE A 139 -6.41 7.25 -15.22
CA PHE A 139 -6.88 5.93 -15.68
C PHE A 139 -5.74 4.92 -15.85
N LEU A 140 -4.55 5.38 -16.28
CA LEU A 140 -3.39 4.51 -16.49
C LEU A 140 -2.82 3.97 -15.17
N GLN A 141 -2.73 4.80 -14.14
CA GLN A 141 -2.29 4.36 -12.82
C GLN A 141 -3.33 3.44 -12.16
N LEU A 142 -4.63 3.70 -12.40
CA LEU A 142 -5.71 2.81 -11.94
C LEU A 142 -5.63 1.44 -12.62
N PHE A 143 -5.36 1.40 -13.92
CA PHE A 143 -5.14 0.16 -14.66
C PHE A 143 -3.91 -0.60 -14.15
N PHE A 144 -2.80 0.09 -13.89
CA PHE A 144 -1.61 -0.52 -13.32
C PHE A 144 -1.87 -1.12 -11.93
N GLY A 145 -2.63 -0.42 -11.07
CA GLY A 145 -3.03 -0.95 -9.76
C GLY A 145 -3.96 -2.15 -9.86
N TRP A 146 -4.92 -2.09 -10.77
CA TRP A 146 -5.87 -3.18 -11.04
C TRP A 146 -5.16 -4.46 -11.50
N GLU A 147 -4.30 -4.34 -12.50
CA GLU A 147 -3.51 -5.46 -13.01
C GLU A 147 -2.59 -5.99 -11.90
N GLY A 148 -1.88 -5.13 -11.17
CA GLY A 148 -1.02 -5.56 -10.07
C GLY A 148 -1.73 -6.39 -8.99
N VAL A 149 -2.99 -6.05 -8.68
CA VAL A 149 -3.84 -6.88 -7.80
C VAL A 149 -4.16 -8.24 -8.44
N GLY A 150 -4.43 -8.26 -9.75
CA GLY A 150 -4.66 -9.49 -10.52
C GLY A 150 -3.47 -10.45 -10.50
N TRP A 151 -2.25 -9.93 -10.64
CA TRP A 151 -1.01 -10.73 -10.62
C TRP A 151 -0.75 -11.37 -9.27
N CYS A 152 -1.02 -10.64 -8.18
CA CYS A 152 -0.84 -11.16 -6.83
C CYS A 152 -1.76 -12.35 -6.49
N ARG A 153 -2.89 -12.49 -7.19
CA ARG A 153 -3.86 -13.57 -6.99
C ARG A 153 -3.55 -14.83 -7.80
N ILE A 154 -2.67 -14.74 -8.80
CA ILE A 154 -2.38 -15.81 -9.76
C ILE A 154 -1.16 -16.66 -9.37
N CYS A 155 -0.24 -16.11 -8.56
CA CYS A 155 0.93 -16.82 -8.01
C CYS A 155 0.63 -17.51 -6.68
#